data_AF-A0A7C3MSQ4-F1
#
_entry.id   AF-A0A7C3MSQ4-F1
#
_cell.length_a   1.000
_cell.length_b   1.000
_cell.length_c   1.000
_cell.angle_alpha   90.00
_cell.angle_beta   90.00
_cell.angle_gamma   90.00
#
_symmetry.space_group_name_H-M   'P 1'
#
loop_
_entity.id
_entity.type
_entity.pdbx_description
1 polymer ?
#
loop_
_entity_poly.entity_id
_entity_poly.type
_entity_poly.pdbx_seq_one_letter_code
_entity_poly.pdbx_strand_id
1 'polypeptide(L)' 'GIQGLVTRPDRIAVRGLDARGKKVTVKAEGLFARVIQHEIDHLYGILFIDRALPGSLQMVTVASQATDGERLATAVR' A
#
# COMPACT_ATOMS: atom_id res chain seq x y z
N GLY A 1 9.46 -9.83 -2.70
CA GLY A 1 8.01 -10.01 -2.95
C GLY A 1 7.57 -9.16 -4.11
N ILE A 2 6.28 -9.12 -4.44
CA ILE A 2 5.76 -8.32 -5.55
C ILE A 2 5.48 -6.89 -5.07
N GLN A 3 5.89 -5.91 -5.86
CA GLN A 3 5.54 -4.50 -5.68
C GLN A 3 4.81 -3.98 -6.92
N GLY A 4 4.01 -2.92 -6.75
CA GLY A 4 3.29 -2.28 -7.85
C GLY A 4 2.83 -0.88 -7.49
N LEU A 5 2.66 -0.04 -8.51
CA LEU A 5 2.13 1.31 -8.33
C LEU A 5 0.61 1.23 -8.26
N VAL A 6 0.03 1.84 -7.22
CA VAL A 6 -1.42 1.87 -7.00
C VAL A 6 -1.86 3.30 -6.69
N THR A 7 -2.73 3.83 -7.55
CA THR A 7 -3.38 5.13 -7.35
C THR A 7 -4.45 5.01 -6.26
N ARG A 8 -4.40 5.88 -5.26
CA ARG A 8 -5.40 5.96 -4.19
C ARG A 8 -5.65 7.42 -3.82
N PRO A 9 -6.86 7.78 -3.39
CA PRO A 9 -7.14 9.04 -2.71
C PRO A 9 -6.14 9.33 -1.60
N ASP A 10 -5.57 10.54 -1.61
CA ASP A 10 -4.62 10.99 -0.59
C ASP A 10 -5.32 11.37 0.73
N ARG A 11 -6.62 11.67 0.69
CA ARG A 11 -7.46 11.99 1.86
C ARG A 11 -8.75 11.19 1.82
N ILE A 12 -9.15 10.65 2.98
CA ILE A 12 -10.38 9.89 3.14
C ILE A 12 -11.07 10.21 4.48
N ALA A 13 -12.37 9.96 4.54
CA ALA A 13 -13.11 9.88 5.79
C ALA A 13 -13.86 8.55 5.83
N VAL A 14 -13.56 7.71 6.82
CA VAL A 14 -14.15 6.37 6.97
C VAL A 14 -14.94 6.29 8.26
N ARG A 15 -16.02 5.50 8.26
CA ARG A 15 -16.82 5.21 9.44
C ARG A 15 -16.75 3.72 9.74
N GLY A 16 -16.68 3.37 11.01
CA GLY A 16 -16.62 1.99 11.46
C GLY A 16 -16.99 1.87 12.93
N LEU A 17 -16.71 0.71 13.50
CA LEU A 17 -16.82 0.44 14.92
C LEU A 17 -15.42 0.26 15.51
N ASP A 18 -15.20 0.74 16.73
CA ASP A 18 -14.00 0.41 17.49
C ASP A 18 -14.08 -1.02 18.08
N ALA A 19 -13.03 -1.43 18.80
CA ALA A 19 -12.96 -2.76 19.43
C ALA A 19 -14.04 -3.01 20.49
N ARG A 20 -14.78 -1.99 20.92
CA ARG A 20 -15.91 -2.09 21.87
C ARG A 20 -17.27 -1.96 21.17
N GLY A 21 -17.30 -1.92 19.84
CA GLY A 21 -18.53 -1.78 19.06
C GLY A 21 -19.07 -0.35 18.99
N LYS A 22 -18.33 0.66 19.45
CA LYS A 22 -18.78 2.06 19.39
C LYS A 22 -18.47 2.65 18.02
N LYS A 23 -19.42 3.41 17.46
CA LYS A 23 -19.26 4.11 16.18
C LYS A 23 -18.12 5.14 16.27
N VAL A 24 -17.22 5.08 15.30
CA VAL A 24 -16.12 6.03 15.12
C VAL A 24 -16.06 6.53 13.68
N THR A 25 -15.53 7.74 13.51
CA THR A 25 -15.21 8.33 12.19
C THR A 25 -13.75 8.72 12.20
N VAL A 26 -12.99 8.25 11.20
CA VAL A 26 -11.57 8.53 11.05
C VAL A 26 -11.36 9.35 9.79
N LYS A 27 -10.78 10.53 9.94
CA LYS A 27 -10.22 11.30 8.82
C LYS A 27 -8.74 10.98 8.73
N ALA A 28 -8.28 10.55 7.57
CA ALA A 28 -6.89 10.16 7.36
C ALA A 28 -6.35 10.80 6.08
N GLU A 29 -5.04 11.03 6.06
CA GLU A 29 -4.32 11.52 4.88
C GLU A 29 -2.98 10.80 4.69
N GLY A 30 -2.38 10.94 3.51
CA GLY A 30 -1.08 10.37 3.16
C GLY A 30 -1.00 8.86 3.39
N LEU A 31 0.06 8.42 4.08
CA LEU A 31 0.31 6.98 4.32
C LEU A 31 -0.82 6.33 5.13
N PHE A 32 -1.41 7.04 6.09
CA PHE A 32 -2.48 6.47 6.91
C PHE A 32 -3.76 6.27 6.09
N ALA A 33 -4.10 7.22 5.22
CA ALA A 33 -5.20 7.03 4.26
C ALA A 33 -4.92 5.84 3.34
N ARG A 34 -3.68 5.69 2.86
CA ARG A 34 -3.28 4.57 1.98
C ARG A 34 -3.48 3.21 2.65
N VAL A 35 -3.00 3.05 3.88
CA VAL A 35 -3.10 1.79 4.63
C VAL A 35 -4.56 1.45 4.90
N ILE A 36 -5.37 2.39 5.39
CA ILE A 36 -6.80 2.14 5.63
C ILE A 36 -7.50 1.63 4.37
N GLN A 37 -7.23 2.24 3.21
CA GLN A 37 -7.82 1.79 1.95
C GLN A 37 -7.34 0.39 1.53
N HIS A 38 -6.09 0.02 1.82
CA HIS A 38 -5.56 -1.32 1.57
C HIS A 38 -6.28 -2.37 2.43
N GLU A 39 -6.42 -2.13 3.73
CA GLU A 39 -7.10 -3.06 4.62
C GLU A 39 -8.60 -3.18 4.30
N ILE A 40 -9.24 -2.06 3.92
CA ILE A 40 -10.66 -2.06 3.50
C ILE A 40 -10.85 -2.90 2.23
N ASP A 41 -9.93 -2.81 1.25
CA ASP A 41 -10.02 -3.62 0.03
C ASP A 41 -10.06 -5.13 0.34
N HIS A 42 -9.32 -5.58 1.37
CA HIS A 42 -9.35 -6.97 1.81
C HIS A 42 -10.72 -7.42 2.34
N LEU A 43 -11.52 -6.51 2.92
CA LEU A 43 -12.90 -6.80 3.31
C LEU A 43 -13.81 -7.10 2.11
N TYR A 44 -13.42 -6.66 0.91
CA TYR A 44 -14.11 -6.92 -0.35
C TYR A 44 -13.42 -7.98 -1.21
N GLY A 45 -12.39 -8.66 -0.68
CA GLY A 45 -11.61 -9.64 -1.44
C GLY A 45 -10.74 -9.04 -2.55
N ILE A 46 -10.46 -7.74 -2.48
CA ILE A 46 -9.62 -7.02 -3.45
C ILE A 46 -8.18 -7.01 -2.94
N LEU A 47 -7.24 -7.39 -3.80
CA LEU A 47 -5.81 -7.31 -3.55
C LEU A 47 -5.20 -6.07 -4.23
N PHE A 48 -4.01 -5.66 -3.78
CA PHE A 48 -3.36 -4.50 -4.40
C PHE A 48 -3.01 -4.73 -5.88
N ILE A 49 -2.77 -5.98 -6.29
CA ILE A 49 -2.48 -6.36 -7.68
C ILE A 49 -3.67 -6.11 -8.60
N ASP A 50 -4.91 -6.21 -8.09
CA ASP A 50 -6.13 -5.93 -8.84
C ASP A 50 -6.30 -4.42 -9.13
N ARG A 51 -5.65 -3.58 -8.33
CA ARG A 51 -5.63 -2.11 -8.47
C ARG A 51 -4.32 -1.57 -9.03
N ALA A 52 -3.33 -2.42 -9.27
CA ALA A 52 -2.03 -1.98 -9.74
C ALA A 52 -2.15 -1.39 -11.15
N LEU A 53 -1.41 -0.32 -11.41
CA LEU A 53 -1.34 0.26 -12.75
C LEU A 53 -0.80 -0.82 -13.71
N PRO A 54 -1.43 -1.01 -14.90
CA PRO A 54 -0.96 -1.98 -15.88
C PRO A 54 0.54 -1.82 -16.16
N GLY A 55 1.28 -2.93 -16.11
CA GLY A 55 2.74 -2.94 -16.32
C GLY A 55 3.59 -2.44 -15.14
N SER A 56 2.99 -2.06 -14.00
CA SER A 56 3.76 -1.60 -12.83
C SER A 56 4.19 -2.71 -11.86
N LEU A 57 3.69 -3.93 -12.05
CA LEU A 57 4.00 -5.06 -11.15
C LEU A 57 5.43 -5.55 -11.38
N GLN A 58 6.23 -5.58 -10.32
CA GLN A 58 7.63 -6.02 -10.35
C GLN A 58 7.90 -7.02 -9.22
N MET A 59 8.62 -8.08 -9.53
CA MET A 59 9.13 -9.01 -8.52
C MET A 59 10.41 -8.40 -7.93
N VAL A 60 10.34 -7.98 -6.67
CA VAL A 60 11.49 -7.47 -5.94
C VAL A 60 12.15 -8.62 -5.19
N THR A 61 13.38 -8.93 -5.59
CA THR A 61 14.27 -9.81 -4.84
C THR A 61 15.03 -8.98 -3.81
N VAL A 62 15.28 -9.56 -2.64
CA VAL A 62 16.15 -8.91 -1.66
C VAL A 62 17.58 -9.17 -2.13
N ALA A 63 18.20 -8.18 -2.77
CA ALA A 63 19.65 -8.14 -2.82
C ALA A 63 20.15 -7.93 -1.38
N SER A 64 21.09 -8.76 -0.93
CA SER A 64 21.72 -8.63 0.39
C SER A 64 22.11 -7.17 0.63
N GLN A 65 21.72 -6.63 1.79
CA GLN A 65 21.99 -5.26 2.22
C GLN A 65 23.48 -4.93 2.00
N ALA A 66 23.81 -4.12 0.99
CA ALA A 66 25.08 -3.44 0.96
C ALA A 66 24.99 -2.34 2.02
N THR A 67 25.76 -2.50 3.09
CA THR A 67 25.93 -1.49 4.13
C THR A 67 26.34 -0.16 3.51
N ASP A 68 25.69 0.92 3.94
CA ASP A 68 25.79 2.29 3.45
C ASP A 68 27.17 2.66 2.89
N GLY A 69 27.22 2.95 1.58
CA GLY A 69 28.46 3.41 0.97
C GLY A 69 28.46 3.69 -0.53
N GLU A 70 27.64 3.03 -1.36
CA GLU A 70 27.78 3.18 -2.81
C GLU A 70 26.46 3.21 -3.58
N ARG A 71 26.33 4.24 -4.42
CA ARG A 71 25.27 4.43 -5.42
C ARG A 71 25.28 3.23 -6.37
N LEU A 72 24.20 2.45 -6.43
CA LEU A 72 24.02 1.51 -7.54
C LEU A 72 22.60 1.57 -8.08
N ALA A 73 22.51 2.18 -9.27
CA ALA A 73 21.44 1.98 -10.20
C ALA A 73 21.39 0.50 -10.59
N THR A 74 20.23 -0.13 -10.52
CA THR A 74 19.98 -1.34 -11.32
C THR A 74 18.49 -1.39 -11.68
N ALA A 75 18.20 -1.00 -12.91
CA ALA A 75 17.02 -1.48 -13.62
C ALA A 75 17.31 -2.92 -14.07
N VAL A 76 16.43 -3.85 -13.75
CA VAL A 76 16.42 -5.18 -14.37
C VAL A 76 15.27 -5.19 -15.38
N ARG A 77 15.62 -5.54 -16.62
CA ARG A 77 14.74 -5.64 -17.79
C ARG A 77 13.59 -6.61 -17.58
#